data_AF-A0A945EX72-F1
#
_entry.id   AF-A0A945EX72-F1
#
_cell.length_a   1.000
_cell.length_b   1.000
_cell.length_c   1.000
_cell.angle_alpha   90.00
_cell.angle_beta   90.00
_cell.angle_gamma   90.00
#
_symmetry.space_group_name_H-M   'P 1'
#
loop_
_entity.id
_entity.type
_entity.pdbx_description
1 polymer ?
#
loop_
_entity_poly.entity_id
_entity_poly.type
_entity_poly.pdbx_seq_one_letter_code
_entity_poly.pdbx_strand_id
1 'polypeptide(L)'
;MSKEENLECSFCGRKKAETDLLIAGVDAHICDKCIEQAHGIVEDEISDSKSTSLSKDLILKKPLEIKSFLDQYIIGQDETKRAMAVAVYNHYKRLLQDADNEDDVEIEKSNIVLVGETG
;
A
#
# COMPACT_ATOMS: atom_id res chain seq x y z
N MET A 1 28.69 13.11 -47.27
CA MET A 1 29.34 13.08 -45.95
C MET A 1 28.24 12.99 -44.92
N SER A 2 28.07 11.79 -44.35
CA SER A 2 26.94 11.42 -43.49
C SER A 2 27.09 12.10 -42.14
N LYS A 3 26.14 12.96 -41.77
CA LYS A 3 25.99 13.42 -40.39
C LYS A 3 25.50 12.23 -39.59
N GLU A 4 26.39 11.58 -38.85
CA GLU A 4 25.97 10.75 -37.72
C GLU A 4 25.30 11.70 -36.73
N GLU A 5 23.96 11.75 -36.76
CA GLU A 5 23.19 12.36 -35.68
C GLU A 5 23.57 11.61 -34.41
N ASN A 6 24.25 12.29 -33.49
CA ASN A 6 24.61 11.75 -32.19
C ASN A 6 23.32 11.43 -31.43
N LEU A 7 22.82 10.22 -31.59
CA LEU A 7 21.69 9.68 -30.85
C LEU A 7 22.14 9.51 -29.39
N GLU A 8 21.85 10.53 -28.59
CA GLU A 8 22.17 10.59 -27.18
C GLU A 8 20.89 10.76 -26.35
N CYS A 9 20.89 10.19 -25.15
CA CYS A 9 19.80 10.33 -24.20
C CYS A 9 19.74 11.77 -23.67
N SER A 10 18.58 12.40 -23.79
CA SER A 10 18.34 13.78 -23.36
C SER A 10 18.38 13.97 -21.84
N PHE A 11 18.34 12.88 -21.06
CA PHE A 11 18.33 12.91 -19.59
C PHE A 11 19.73 12.71 -18.98
N CYS A 12 20.51 11.76 -19.50
CA CYS A 12 21.83 11.41 -18.94
C CYS A 12 23.01 11.66 -19.89
N GLY A 13 22.78 12.08 -21.14
CA GLY A 13 23.81 12.37 -22.13
C GLY A 13 24.53 11.15 -22.70
N ARG A 14 24.09 9.92 -22.38
CA ARG A 14 24.72 8.70 -22.91
C ARG A 14 24.36 8.48 -24.37
N LYS A 15 25.34 8.05 -25.15
CA LYS A 15 25.16 7.71 -26.56
C LYS A 15 24.50 6.34 -26.71
N LYS A 16 23.87 6.10 -27.86
CA LYS A 16 23.28 4.79 -28.22
C LYS A 16 24.24 3.60 -28.03
N ALA A 17 25.55 3.79 -28.19
CA ALA A 17 26.54 2.73 -28.02
C ALA A 17 26.76 2.30 -26.56
N GLU A 18 26.34 3.12 -25.59
CA GLU A 18 26.52 2.88 -24.14
C GLU A 18 25.23 2.41 -23.44
N THR A 19 24.17 2.18 -24.22
CA THR A 19 22.83 1.85 -23.74
C THR A 19 22.25 0.70 -24.56
N ASP A 20 21.66 -0.29 -23.91
CA ASP A 20 21.08 -1.45 -24.61
C ASP A 20 19.82 -1.08 -25.40
N LEU A 21 19.09 -0.07 -24.91
CA LEU A 21 17.89 0.45 -25.55
C LEU A 21 17.86 1.98 -25.47
N LEU A 22 17.61 2.63 -26.61
CA LEU A 22 17.38 4.06 -26.72
C LEU A 22 16.05 4.27 -27.48
N ILE A 23 15.07 4.82 -26.79
CA ILE A 23 13.74 5.12 -27.32
C ILE A 23 13.75 6.54 -27.88
N ALA A 24 13.35 6.70 -29.13
CA ALA A 24 13.21 8.00 -29.79
C ALA A 24 11.76 8.50 -29.66
N GLY A 25 11.58 9.68 -29.08
CA GLY A 25 10.35 10.46 -29.10
C GLY A 25 10.34 11.49 -30.23
N VAL A 26 9.35 12.38 -30.22
CA VAL A 26 9.19 13.43 -31.26
C VAL A 26 10.36 14.44 -31.23
N ASP A 27 10.77 14.88 -30.03
CA ASP A 27 11.81 15.90 -29.85
C ASP A 27 12.93 15.46 -28.89
N ALA A 28 12.91 14.23 -28.37
CA ALA A 28 13.84 13.77 -27.34
C ALA A 28 14.09 12.27 -27.38
N HIS A 29 15.21 11.81 -26.81
CA HIS A 29 15.55 10.40 -26.70
C HIS A 29 15.75 10.02 -25.23
N ILE A 30 15.29 8.84 -24.83
CA ILE A 30 15.44 8.32 -23.46
C ILE A 30 15.99 6.90 -23.48
N CYS A 31 16.95 6.60 -22.60
CA CYS A 31 17.51 5.26 -22.47
C CYS A 31 16.79 4.43 -21.40
N ASP A 32 16.95 3.11 -21.50
CA ASP A 32 16.53 2.10 -20.52
C ASP A 32 16.75 2.53 -19.06
N LYS A 33 17.97 2.97 -18.71
CA LYS A 33 18.29 3.30 -17.31
C LYS A 33 17.57 4.54 -16.80
N CYS A 34 17.35 5.53 -17.67
CA CYS A 34 16.58 6.72 -17.30
C CYS A 34 15.10 6.38 -17.14
N ILE A 35 14.57 5.42 -17.91
CA ILE A 35 13.19 4.94 -17.74
C ILE A 35 13.04 4.24 -16.39
N GLU A 36 13.96 3.34 -16.03
CA GLU A 36 13.91 2.65 -14.72
C GLU A 36 14.00 3.64 -13.56
N GLN A 37 14.90 4.61 -13.64
CA GLN A 37 15.04 5.65 -12.61
C GLN A 37 13.81 6.54 -12.52
N ALA A 38 13.27 7.00 -13.65
CA ALA A 38 12.07 7.82 -13.67
C ALA A 38 10.85 7.03 -13.15
N HIS A 39 10.74 5.75 -13.50
CA HIS A 39 9.68 4.87 -13.01
C HIS A 39 9.76 4.72 -11.48
N GLY A 40 10.95 4.51 -10.92
CA GLY A 40 11.15 4.44 -9.47
C GLY A 40 10.72 5.71 -8.76
N ILE A 41 11.09 6.89 -9.28
CA ILE A 41 10.68 8.18 -8.70
C ILE A 41 9.15 8.34 -8.72
N VAL A 42 8.50 7.95 -9.82
CA VAL A 42 7.05 8.00 -9.95
C VAL A 42 6.37 7.02 -9.00
N GLU A 43 6.89 5.81 -8.84
CA GLU A 43 6.38 4.84 -7.86
C GLU A 43 6.54 5.34 -6.43
N ASP A 44 7.67 5.98 -6.11
CA ASP A 44 7.94 6.56 -4.79
C ASP A 44 6.97 7.72 -4.49
N GLU A 45 6.72 8.64 -5.42
CA GLU A 45 5.72 9.72 -5.24
C GLU A 45 4.28 9.18 -5.16
N ILE A 46 3.95 8.13 -5.92
CA ILE A 46 2.67 7.42 -5.81
C ILE A 46 2.58 6.72 -4.44
N SER A 47 3.70 6.26 -3.87
CA SER A 47 3.74 5.63 -2.54
C SER A 47 3.65 6.64 -1.39
N ASP A 48 4.24 7.84 -1.54
CA ASP A 48 4.16 8.90 -0.54
C ASP A 48 2.78 9.58 -0.52
N SER A 49 2.13 9.73 -1.69
CA SER A 49 0.71 10.09 -1.75
C SER A 49 -0.22 8.98 -1.21
N LYS A 50 0.29 7.74 -1.11
CA LYS A 50 -0.34 6.62 -0.41
C LYS A 50 0.05 6.52 1.07
N SER A 51 0.70 7.51 1.68
CA SER A 51 0.79 7.58 3.16
C SER A 51 -0.60 7.75 3.81
N THR A 52 -1.61 8.19 3.05
CA THR A 52 -3.05 8.10 3.39
C THR A 52 -3.69 6.75 3.02
N SER A 53 -2.96 5.89 2.31
CA SER A 53 -3.35 4.56 1.81
C SER A 53 -2.54 3.43 2.45
N LEU A 54 -2.20 3.56 3.74
CA LEU A 54 -2.07 2.39 4.63
C LEU A 54 -3.31 1.47 4.56
N SER A 55 -4.39 1.95 3.96
CA SER A 55 -5.70 1.33 3.88
C SER A 55 -5.85 0.17 2.88
N LYS A 56 -4.98 0.02 1.88
CA LYS A 56 -5.20 -1.01 0.83
C LYS A 56 -4.54 -2.35 1.11
N ASP A 57 -3.44 -2.38 1.88
CA ASP A 57 -2.71 -3.62 2.17
C ASP A 57 -3.01 -4.21 3.56
N LEU A 58 -3.78 -3.51 4.39
CA LEU A 58 -4.37 -4.07 5.61
C LEU A 58 -5.49 -5.03 5.21
N ILE A 59 -5.13 -6.30 4.97
CA ILE A 59 -6.08 -7.39 4.74
C ILE A 59 -6.98 -7.51 5.98
N LEU A 60 -8.19 -6.97 5.89
CA LEU A 60 -9.18 -7.01 6.95
C LEU A 60 -9.62 -8.47 7.18
N LYS A 61 -9.05 -9.10 8.21
CA LYS A 61 -9.36 -10.48 8.60
C LYS A 61 -10.79 -10.56 9.13
N LYS A 62 -11.53 -11.60 8.74
CA LYS A 62 -12.89 -11.79 9.26
C LYS A 62 -12.84 -12.03 10.78
N PRO A 63 -13.86 -11.63 11.56
CA PRO A 63 -13.88 -11.87 13.00
C PRO A 63 -13.67 -13.35 13.36
N LEU A 64 -14.15 -14.28 12.51
CA LEU A 64 -13.93 -15.71 12.69
C LEU A 64 -12.44 -16.09 12.63
N GLU A 65 -11.68 -15.49 11.71
CA GLU A 65 -10.24 -15.74 11.56
C GLU A 65 -9.45 -15.18 12.74
N ILE A 66 -9.83 -13.98 13.21
CA ILE A 66 -9.24 -13.36 14.41
C ILE A 66 -9.51 -14.24 15.64
N LYS A 67 -10.75 -14.73 15.79
CA LYS A 67 -11.11 -15.66 16.88
C LYS A 67 -10.30 -16.95 16.79
N SER A 68 -10.21 -17.57 15.61
CA SER A 68 -9.43 -18.80 15.41
C SER A 68 -7.95 -18.61 15.72
N PHE A 69 -7.38 -17.44 15.44
CA PHE A 69 -6.02 -17.11 15.85
C PHE A 69 -5.90 -17.01 17.38
N LEU A 70 -6.82 -16.32 18.05
CA LEU A 70 -6.87 -16.25 19.51
C LEU A 70 -7.05 -17.64 20.16
N ASP A 71 -7.81 -18.53 19.52
CA ASP A 71 -8.03 -19.90 19.99
C ASP A 71 -6.73 -20.73 20.06
N GLN A 72 -5.66 -20.35 19.34
CA GLN A 72 -4.36 -21.00 19.42
C GLN A 72 -3.60 -20.69 20.71
N TYR A 73 -3.94 -19.60 21.40
CA TYR A 73 -3.22 -19.10 22.57
C TYR A 73 -4.08 -19.04 23.83
N ILE A 74 -5.39 -18.81 23.69
CA ILE A 74 -6.33 -18.60 24.78
C ILE A 74 -7.36 -19.74 24.78
N ILE A 75 -7.29 -20.59 25.80
CA ILE A 75 -8.23 -21.70 26.00
C ILE A 75 -9.48 -21.22 26.75
N GLY A 76 -10.68 -21.58 26.29
CA GLY A 76 -11.94 -21.11 26.86
C GLY A 76 -12.25 -19.65 26.49
N GLN A 77 -12.96 -18.91 27.36
CA GLN A 77 -13.27 -17.48 27.19
C GLN A 77 -13.87 -17.11 25.82
N ASP A 78 -14.80 -17.94 25.31
CA ASP A 78 -15.37 -17.79 23.96
C ASP A 78 -16.11 -16.46 23.75
N GLU A 79 -16.79 -15.97 24.78
CA GLU A 79 -17.52 -14.70 24.73
C GLU A 79 -16.56 -13.51 24.56
N THR A 80 -15.50 -13.46 25.38
CA THR A 80 -14.47 -12.42 25.32
C THR A 80 -13.74 -12.43 23.97
N LYS A 81 -13.35 -13.61 23.47
CA LYS A 81 -12.70 -13.74 22.15
C LYS A 81 -13.61 -13.26 21.02
N ARG A 82 -14.92 -13.57 21.08
CA ARG A 82 -15.89 -13.08 20.10
C ARG A 82 -16.02 -11.57 20.15
N ALA A 83 -16.15 -10.99 21.35
CA ALA A 83 -16.26 -9.54 21.53
C ALA A 83 -15.00 -8.81 21.03
N MET A 84 -13.81 -9.30 21.36
CA MET A 84 -12.54 -8.77 20.84
C MET A 84 -12.45 -8.86 19.33
N ALA A 85 -12.78 -10.02 18.75
CA ALA A 85 -12.69 -10.20 17.30
C ALA A 85 -13.57 -9.21 16.53
N VAL A 86 -14.79 -8.96 17.02
CA VAL A 86 -15.70 -7.96 16.41
C VAL A 86 -15.21 -6.53 16.63
N ALA A 87 -14.76 -6.19 17.84
CA ALA A 87 -14.26 -4.86 18.15
C ALA A 87 -13.02 -4.49 17.32
N VAL A 88 -12.07 -5.42 17.19
CA VAL A 88 -10.86 -5.23 16.37
C VAL A 88 -11.21 -5.13 14.88
N TYR A 89 -12.12 -5.97 14.40
CA TYR A 89 -12.61 -5.89 13.02
C TYR A 89 -13.24 -4.52 12.72
N ASN A 90 -14.14 -4.04 13.59
CA ASN A 90 -14.78 -2.75 13.42
C ASN A 90 -13.80 -1.59 13.57
N HIS A 91 -12.80 -1.71 14.45
CA HIS A 91 -11.74 -0.73 14.61
C HIS A 91 -10.95 -0.55 13.31
N TYR A 92 -10.50 -1.66 12.71
CA TYR A 92 -9.81 -1.60 11.42
C TYR A 92 -10.75 -1.14 10.31
N LYS A 93 -11.99 -1.64 10.24
CA LYS A 93 -12.98 -1.18 9.25
C LYS A 93 -13.15 0.34 9.27
N ARG A 94 -13.18 0.95 10.46
CA ARG A 94 -13.23 2.41 10.61
C ARG A 94 -11.97 3.12 10.16
N LEU A 95 -10.77 2.58 10.49
CA LEU A 95 -9.51 3.18 10.03
C LEU A 95 -9.37 3.14 8.51
N LEU A 96 -9.97 2.15 7.87
CA LEU A 96 -9.98 1.95 6.42
C LEU A 96 -11.09 2.72 5.70
N GLN A 97 -12.01 3.34 6.44
CA GLN A 97 -13.13 4.09 5.85
C GLN A 97 -12.60 5.43 5.32
N ASP A 98 -12.78 5.67 4.02
CA ASP A 98 -12.41 6.95 3.40
C ASP A 98 -13.33 8.05 3.95
N ALA A 99 -12.72 9.14 4.46
CA ALA A 99 -13.43 10.24 5.10
C ALA A 99 -14.39 11.02 4.18
N ASP A 100 -14.30 10.80 2.86
CA ASP A 100 -15.02 11.58 1.83
C ASP A 100 -16.35 10.96 1.39
N ASN A 101 -16.73 9.77 1.89
CA ASN A 101 -18.04 9.17 1.59
C ASN A 101 -19.08 9.57 2.65
N GLU A 102 -19.74 10.72 2.45
CA GLU A 102 -20.81 11.22 3.34
C GLU A 102 -22.03 10.27 3.46
N ASP A 103 -22.22 9.37 2.50
CA ASP A 103 -23.31 8.38 2.49
C ASP A 103 -23.00 7.10 3.30
N ASP A 104 -21.77 6.95 3.80
CA ASP A 104 -21.35 5.73 4.46
C ASP A 104 -21.65 5.77 5.97
N VAL A 105 -22.04 4.62 6.54
CA VAL A 105 -22.46 4.56 7.94
C VAL A 105 -21.27 4.84 8.86
N GLU A 106 -21.39 5.85 9.73
CA GLU A 106 -20.35 6.20 10.70
C GLU A 106 -20.17 5.09 11.74
N ILE A 107 -18.93 4.59 11.88
CA ILE A 107 -18.60 3.50 12.81
C ILE A 107 -18.16 4.08 14.16
N GLU A 108 -18.95 3.87 15.21
CA GLU A 108 -18.61 4.32 16.57
C GLU A 108 -17.41 3.58 17.19
N LYS A 109 -16.79 4.19 18.22
CA LYS A 109 -15.71 3.57 19.01
C LYS A 109 -16.23 2.44 19.90
N SER A 110 -15.81 1.20 19.61
CA SER A 110 -16.03 0.04 20.47
C SER A 110 -14.88 -0.13 21.48
N ASN A 111 -14.92 0.62 22.58
CA ASN A 111 -14.00 0.40 23.70
C ASN A 111 -14.40 -0.87 24.47
N ILE A 112 -13.41 -1.62 24.98
CA ILE A 112 -13.64 -2.87 25.71
C ILE A 112 -13.19 -2.70 27.15
N VAL A 113 -14.01 -3.17 28.10
CA VAL A 113 -13.63 -3.38 29.50
C VAL A 113 -13.58 -4.87 29.73
N LEU A 114 -12.43 -5.37 30.18
CA LEU A 114 -12.23 -6.79 30.51
C LEU A 114 -12.33 -6.98 32.02
N VAL A 115 -13.15 -7.94 32.44
CA VAL A 115 -13.32 -8.33 33.85
C VAL A 115 -13.16 -9.84 33.92
N GLY A 116 -12.34 -10.31 34.85
CA GLY A 116 -12.06 -11.73 35.02
C GLY A 116 -11.44 -12.01 36.39
N GLU A 117 -11.44 -13.29 36.76
CA GLU A 117 -10.74 -13.80 37.93
C GLU A 117 -9.22 -13.68 37.73
N THR A 118 -8.44 -13.90 38.79
CA THR A 118 -6.98 -13.91 38.68
C THR A 118 -6.49 -15.18 37.99
N GLY A 119 -5.73 -15.02 36.90
CA GLY A 119 -5.22 -16.13 36.09
C GLY A 119 -6.08 -16.40 34.88
#